data_AF-A0A8J4DWA5-F1
#
_entry.id   AF-A0A8J4DWA5-F1
#
_cell.length_a   1.000
_cell.length_b   1.000
_cell.length_c   1.000
_cell.angle_alpha   90.00
_cell.angle_beta   90.00
_cell.angle_gamma   90.00
#
_symmetry.space_group_name_H-M   'P 1'
#
loop_
_entity.id
_entity.type
_entity.pdbx_description
1 polymer ?
#
loop_
_entity_poly.entity_id
_entity_poly.type
_entity_poly.pdbx_seq_one_letter_code
_entity_poly.pdbx_strand_id
1 'polypeptide(L)'
;MTQASARTRGGPEDDYDDPLMMPVSRTIDWSAVHRMSQAREPGGTIATIRRSAAIRRGTPLIKFLTADQLAGFLHGWLIGGFCYRVRDVAHLRTPAELAVLTGQRDAEVTYGVRWRAVDPLDYEVPLAHTHGGLVAMPSHDRIGPPVIGSGFAPAEQQIIPEFVTADLADLPVPAGASLVAHVPDGTEVVLYRYLPEQHSWVRMHGPQWRFLTGNLHFPGGGGPVPVYQEYFPVPAGATTYVGTHQGREFEAIVDPPTEFRVAAKFPAARFPVDTLGRRVPYATWREIRCTVVRVEKDWIRLRLCRPDAVQVTMAGAQCVERGLYEVWAPAAEVAVDEVTVSYRL
;
A
#
# COMPACT_ATOMS: atom_id res chain seq x y z
N MET A 1 -39.84 -29.15 6.20
CA MET A 1 -39.30 -28.01 5.42
C MET A 1 -37.95 -27.65 6.01
N THR A 2 -36.88 -28.14 5.40
CA THR A 2 -35.51 -28.02 5.90
C THR A 2 -34.83 -26.92 5.10
N GLN A 3 -34.52 -25.80 5.73
CA GLN A 3 -33.80 -24.69 5.08
C GLN A 3 -32.34 -25.11 4.83
N ALA A 4 -31.99 -25.21 3.56
CA ALA A 4 -30.62 -25.38 3.10
C ALA A 4 -29.86 -24.06 3.30
N SER A 5 -28.84 -24.11 4.16
CA SER A 5 -27.83 -23.07 4.32
C SER A 5 -27.05 -22.95 3.00
N ALA A 6 -27.17 -21.79 2.34
CA ALA A 6 -26.38 -21.47 1.17
C ALA A 6 -24.93 -21.23 1.59
N ARG A 7 -24.09 -22.27 1.45
CA ARG A 7 -22.64 -22.10 1.39
C ARG A 7 -22.32 -21.28 0.15
N THR A 8 -21.90 -20.03 0.34
CA THR A 8 -21.24 -19.24 -0.68
C THR A 8 -20.01 -20.01 -1.14
N ARG A 9 -20.04 -20.56 -2.36
CA ARG A 9 -18.85 -21.13 -3.01
C ARG A 9 -17.96 -19.94 -3.37
N GLY A 10 -16.76 -19.93 -2.81
CA GLY A 10 -15.68 -19.02 -3.24
C GLY A 10 -15.43 -19.17 -4.73
N GLY A 11 -15.30 -18.05 -5.43
CA GLY A 11 -14.96 -18.03 -6.85
C GLY A 11 -13.48 -18.41 -7.06
N PRO A 12 -13.03 -18.55 -8.32
CA PRO A 12 -11.62 -18.78 -8.67
C PRO A 12 -10.67 -17.65 -8.22
N GLU A 13 -11.19 -16.58 -7.61
CA GLU A 13 -10.44 -15.46 -7.04
C GLU A 13 -9.97 -15.69 -5.59
N ASP A 14 -10.51 -16.68 -4.88
CA ASP A 14 -10.20 -16.98 -3.46
C ASP A 14 -8.97 -17.89 -3.27
N ASP A 15 -8.37 -18.37 -4.36
CA ASP A 15 -7.36 -19.44 -4.36
C ASP A 15 -5.90 -18.94 -4.15
N TYR A 16 -5.70 -17.63 -3.99
CA TYR A 16 -4.36 -17.02 -4.02
C TYR A 16 -3.72 -16.74 -2.66
N ASP A 17 -4.44 -16.90 -1.55
CA ASP A 17 -3.93 -16.56 -0.22
C ASP A 17 -3.89 -17.78 0.70
N ASP A 18 -2.72 -18.40 0.83
CA ASP A 18 -2.52 -19.43 1.86
C ASP A 18 -2.74 -18.81 3.26
N PRO A 19 -3.46 -19.52 4.16
CA PRO A 19 -3.61 -19.06 5.53
C PRO A 19 -2.26 -19.02 6.23
N LEU A 20 -2.17 -18.22 7.29
CA LEU A 20 -1.03 -18.24 8.19
C LEU A 20 -0.85 -19.65 8.77
N MET A 21 0.30 -20.26 8.47
CA MET A 21 0.64 -21.58 8.96
C MET A 21 1.40 -21.44 10.27
N MET A 22 0.86 -22.05 11.32
CA MET A 22 1.52 -22.13 12.62
C MET A 22 2.06 -23.55 12.85
N PRO A 23 3.38 -23.72 13.11
CA PRO A 23 3.89 -24.99 13.59
C PRO A 23 3.46 -25.18 15.05
N VAL A 24 2.30 -25.80 15.26
CA VAL A 24 1.83 -26.14 16.61
C VAL A 24 2.73 -27.24 17.17
N SER A 25 3.40 -26.97 18.29
CA SER A 25 4.04 -28.00 19.12
C SER A 25 3.31 -28.08 20.46
N ARG A 26 3.47 -29.18 21.20
CA ARG A 26 2.93 -29.30 22.57
C ARG A 26 3.54 -28.31 23.57
N THR A 27 4.60 -27.61 23.17
CA THR A 27 5.37 -26.69 24.02
C THR A 27 5.12 -25.23 23.71
N ILE A 28 4.34 -24.90 22.67
CA ILE A 28 4.11 -23.53 22.21
C ILE A 28 2.60 -23.31 22.01
N ASP A 29 2.02 -22.42 22.82
CA ASP A 29 0.64 -21.95 22.68
C ASP A 29 0.57 -20.61 21.93
N TRP A 30 -0.65 -20.18 21.56
CA TRP A 30 -0.86 -18.93 20.82
C TRP A 30 -0.34 -17.68 21.55
N SER A 31 -0.44 -17.64 22.87
CA SER A 31 0.07 -16.52 23.67
C SER A 31 1.60 -16.45 23.62
N ALA A 32 2.29 -17.60 23.61
CA ALA A 32 3.74 -17.66 23.43
C ALA A 32 4.14 -17.18 22.03
N VAL A 33 3.44 -17.64 20.99
CA VAL A 33 3.70 -17.17 19.61
C VAL A 33 3.48 -15.67 19.48
N HIS A 34 2.40 -15.15 20.05
CA HIS A 34 2.13 -13.72 20.06
C HIS A 34 3.26 -12.93 20.75
N ARG A 35 3.65 -13.31 21.98
CA ARG A 35 4.79 -12.65 22.66
C ARG A 35 6.07 -12.68 21.83
N MET A 36 6.34 -13.80 21.17
CA MET A 36 7.51 -13.94 20.29
C MET A 36 7.40 -13.05 19.03
N SER A 37 6.21 -12.86 18.46
CA SER A 37 6.01 -11.99 17.29
C SER A 37 6.14 -10.50 17.64
N GLN A 38 5.96 -10.14 18.91
CA GLN A 38 6.15 -8.78 19.41
C GLN A 38 7.60 -8.50 19.86
N ALA A 39 8.50 -9.50 19.80
CA ALA A 39 9.91 -9.32 20.12
C ALA A 39 10.71 -8.78 18.91
N ARG A 40 11.68 -7.89 19.16
CA ARG A 40 12.53 -7.29 18.11
C ARG A 40 13.38 -8.31 17.35
N GLU A 41 13.79 -9.39 18.02
CA GLU A 41 14.55 -10.50 17.43
C GLU A 41 13.72 -11.78 17.48
N PRO A 42 12.82 -11.99 16.50
CA PRO A 42 11.98 -13.18 16.48
C PRO A 42 12.82 -14.44 16.23
N GLY A 43 12.74 -15.42 17.13
CA GLY A 43 13.40 -16.71 16.96
C GLY A 43 12.88 -17.52 15.75
N GLY A 44 13.54 -18.64 15.43
CA GLY A 44 13.29 -19.42 14.20
C GLY A 44 11.83 -19.85 13.97
N THR A 45 11.05 -20.08 15.02
CA THR A 45 9.61 -20.41 14.92
C THR A 45 8.79 -19.28 14.30
N ILE A 46 9.05 -18.03 14.69
CA ILE A 46 8.35 -16.87 14.15
C ILE A 46 8.76 -16.61 12.70
N ALA A 47 10.03 -16.85 12.35
CA ALA A 47 10.46 -16.80 10.96
C ALA A 47 9.68 -17.79 10.07
N THR A 48 9.35 -18.98 10.58
CA THR A 48 8.51 -19.96 9.86
C THR A 48 7.09 -19.44 9.66
N ILE A 49 6.45 -18.90 10.71
CA ILE A 49 5.12 -18.31 10.61
C ILE A 49 5.13 -17.17 9.61
N ARG A 50 6.14 -16.29 9.68
CA ARG A 50 6.25 -15.15 8.78
C ARG A 50 6.39 -15.55 7.32
N ARG A 51 7.16 -16.61 7.03
CA ARG A 51 7.31 -17.17 5.67
C ARG A 51 6.00 -17.69 5.08
N SER A 52 5.06 -18.12 5.91
CA SER A 52 3.74 -18.54 5.42
C SER A 52 2.88 -17.37 4.91
N ALA A 53 3.14 -16.15 5.40
CA ALA A 53 2.58 -14.92 4.85
C ALA A 53 3.43 -14.41 3.69
N ALA A 54 3.43 -15.13 2.57
CA ALA A 54 4.08 -14.69 1.35
C ALA A 54 3.14 -13.79 0.52
N ILE A 55 3.69 -12.74 -0.09
CA ILE A 55 3.06 -12.05 -1.20
C ILE A 55 3.43 -12.78 -2.47
N ARG A 56 2.46 -12.96 -3.35
CA ARG A 56 2.63 -13.45 -4.72
C ARG A 56 1.97 -12.46 -5.65
N ARG A 57 2.26 -12.56 -6.94
CA ARG A 57 1.48 -11.86 -7.96
C ARG A 57 0.00 -12.22 -7.80
N GLY A 58 -0.86 -11.20 -7.81
CA GLY A 58 -2.30 -11.34 -7.61
C GLY A 58 -2.77 -11.33 -6.15
N THR A 59 -1.86 -11.45 -5.16
CA THR A 59 -2.22 -11.39 -3.73
C THR A 59 -2.99 -10.10 -3.44
N PRO A 60 -4.23 -10.18 -2.90
CA PRO A 60 -4.98 -9.01 -2.46
C PRO A 60 -4.30 -8.33 -1.27
N LEU A 61 -3.98 -7.06 -1.45
CA LEU A 61 -3.36 -6.19 -0.45
C LEU A 61 -4.31 -5.06 -0.06
N ILE A 62 -4.13 -4.57 1.17
CA ILE A 62 -4.82 -3.40 1.69
C ILE A 62 -3.86 -2.53 2.49
N LYS A 63 -4.04 -1.22 2.35
CA LYS A 63 -3.47 -0.20 3.22
C LYS A 63 -4.62 0.62 3.79
N PHE A 64 -4.64 0.77 5.11
CA PHE A 64 -5.62 1.60 5.79
C PHE A 64 -5.20 3.07 5.77
N LEU A 65 -6.18 3.94 5.59
CA LEU A 65 -6.00 5.34 5.26
C LEU A 65 -6.78 6.23 6.24
N THR A 66 -6.19 7.37 6.54
CA THR A 66 -6.87 8.55 7.06
C THR A 66 -7.76 9.17 5.98
N ALA A 67 -8.64 10.10 6.39
CA ALA A 67 -9.45 10.89 5.46
C ALA A 67 -8.58 11.70 4.47
N ASP A 68 -7.49 12.31 4.94
CA ASP A 68 -6.58 13.10 4.10
C ASP A 68 -5.85 12.23 3.08
N GLN A 69 -5.45 11.02 3.48
CA GLN A 69 -4.86 10.06 2.54
C GLN A 69 -5.87 9.59 1.49
N LEU A 70 -7.12 9.33 1.87
CA LEU A 70 -8.18 9.02 0.90
C LEU A 70 -8.34 10.16 -0.13
N ALA A 71 -8.41 11.40 0.33
CA ALA A 71 -8.47 12.56 -0.55
C ALA A 71 -7.20 12.70 -1.41
N GLY A 72 -6.03 12.35 -0.87
CA GLY A 72 -4.78 12.24 -1.61
C GLY A 72 -4.85 11.25 -2.76
N PHE A 73 -5.40 10.04 -2.56
CA PHE A 73 -5.61 9.06 -3.64
C PHE A 73 -6.58 9.58 -4.72
N LEU A 74 -7.66 10.25 -4.31
CA LEU A 74 -8.56 10.94 -5.26
C LEU A 74 -7.87 12.09 -6.01
N HIS A 75 -6.76 12.61 -5.47
CA HIS A 75 -5.92 13.64 -6.09
C HIS A 75 -4.66 13.07 -6.78
N GLY A 76 -4.56 11.75 -6.91
CA GLY A 76 -3.48 11.10 -7.66
C GLY A 76 -2.32 10.53 -6.87
N TRP A 77 -2.44 10.39 -5.55
CA TRP A 77 -1.42 9.67 -4.79
C TRP A 77 -1.32 8.22 -5.25
N LEU A 78 -0.09 7.74 -5.26
CA LEU A 78 0.26 6.37 -5.60
C LEU A 78 0.27 5.47 -4.35
N ILE A 79 0.37 4.16 -4.55
CA ILE A 79 0.39 3.19 -3.47
C ILE A 79 1.80 3.12 -2.89
N GLY A 80 1.97 3.36 -1.60
CA GLY A 80 3.30 3.31 -0.96
C GLY A 80 3.21 3.03 0.53
N GLY A 81 4.31 2.65 1.16
CA GLY A 81 4.41 2.46 2.61
C GLY A 81 3.86 1.13 3.11
N PHE A 82 3.33 1.11 4.32
CA PHE A 82 2.92 -0.12 5.00
C PHE A 82 1.61 -0.68 4.45
N CYS A 83 1.55 -2.00 4.30
CA CYS A 83 0.38 -2.71 3.82
C CYS A 83 0.26 -4.12 4.41
N TYR A 84 -0.90 -4.72 4.21
CA TYR A 84 -1.29 -6.01 4.75
C TYR A 84 -1.92 -6.86 3.64
N ARG A 85 -1.86 -8.19 3.75
CA ARG A 85 -2.72 -9.05 2.93
C ARG A 85 -4.15 -8.89 3.42
N VAL A 86 -5.12 -8.76 2.51
CA VAL A 86 -6.54 -8.63 2.87
C VAL A 86 -6.97 -9.77 3.79
N ARG A 87 -6.53 -11.00 3.49
CA ARG A 87 -6.83 -12.18 4.31
C ARG A 87 -6.34 -12.08 5.75
N ASP A 88 -5.16 -11.50 5.98
CA ASP A 88 -4.54 -11.40 7.31
C ASP A 88 -5.21 -10.36 8.22
N VAL A 89 -6.08 -9.52 7.67
CA VAL A 89 -6.82 -8.48 8.40
C VAL A 89 -8.34 -8.61 8.25
N ALA A 90 -8.83 -9.67 7.59
CA ALA A 90 -10.25 -9.85 7.29
C ALA A 90 -11.15 -10.03 8.54
N HIS A 91 -10.54 -10.35 9.68
CA HIS A 91 -11.20 -10.43 10.99
C HIS A 91 -11.34 -9.06 11.67
N LEU A 92 -10.69 -8.01 11.17
CA LEU A 92 -10.85 -6.63 11.63
C LEU A 92 -11.83 -5.92 10.70
N ARG A 93 -13.05 -5.67 11.17
CA ARG A 93 -14.14 -5.15 10.32
C ARG A 93 -14.60 -3.77 10.70
N THR A 94 -14.43 -3.38 11.97
CA THR A 94 -14.85 -2.08 12.48
C THR A 94 -13.66 -1.11 12.60
N PRO A 95 -13.89 0.21 12.57
CA PRO A 95 -12.85 1.20 12.83
C PRO A 95 -12.10 0.97 14.16
N ALA A 96 -12.83 0.60 15.22
CA ALA A 96 -12.24 0.32 16.52
C ALA A 96 -11.27 -0.89 16.49
N GLU A 97 -11.62 -1.94 15.76
CA GLU A 97 -10.75 -3.10 15.55
C GLU A 97 -9.53 -2.73 14.68
N LEU A 98 -9.74 -1.91 13.65
CA LEU A 98 -8.68 -1.46 12.73
C LEU A 98 -7.73 -0.43 13.34
N ALA A 99 -8.12 0.23 14.44
CA ALA A 99 -7.29 1.19 15.17
C ALA A 99 -5.93 0.63 15.62
N VAL A 100 -5.83 -0.70 15.78
CA VAL A 100 -4.55 -1.38 16.08
C VAL A 100 -3.52 -1.19 14.95
N LEU A 101 -3.98 -1.09 13.70
CA LEU A 101 -3.13 -0.94 12.52
C LEU A 101 -2.89 0.52 12.12
N THR A 102 -3.88 1.38 12.33
CA THR A 102 -3.82 2.80 11.94
C THR A 102 -3.30 3.71 13.05
N GLY A 103 -3.47 3.31 14.32
CA GLY A 103 -3.29 4.18 15.48
C GLY A 103 -4.46 5.14 15.72
N GLN A 104 -5.53 5.10 14.92
CA GLN A 104 -6.68 6.01 15.03
C GLN A 104 -7.80 5.39 15.89
N ARG A 105 -7.74 5.61 17.21
CA ARG A 105 -8.68 4.97 18.17
C ARG A 105 -10.11 5.51 18.12
N ASP A 106 -10.29 6.77 17.77
CA ASP A 106 -11.58 7.46 17.84
C ASP A 106 -12.19 7.75 16.45
N ALA A 107 -11.73 7.05 15.41
CA ALA A 107 -12.24 7.24 14.06
C ALA A 107 -13.63 6.60 13.90
N GLU A 108 -14.62 7.37 13.44
CA GLU A 108 -15.96 6.84 13.09
C GLU A 108 -15.94 6.01 11.81
N VAL A 109 -14.99 6.28 10.92
CA VAL A 109 -14.79 5.60 9.65
C VAL A 109 -13.30 5.36 9.46
N THR A 110 -12.92 4.15 9.05
CA THR A 110 -11.56 3.85 8.59
C THR A 110 -11.59 3.62 7.09
N TYR A 111 -10.74 4.31 6.35
CA TYR A 111 -10.66 4.13 4.90
C TYR A 111 -9.56 3.14 4.53
N GLY A 112 -9.58 2.66 3.29
CA GLY A 112 -8.53 1.81 2.78
C GLY A 112 -8.37 1.91 1.28
N VAL A 113 -7.18 1.60 0.79
CA VAL A 113 -6.94 1.28 -0.63
C VAL A 113 -6.65 -0.21 -0.73
N ARG A 114 -7.38 -0.91 -1.61
CA ARG A 114 -7.22 -2.32 -1.93
C ARG A 114 -6.70 -2.49 -3.34
N TRP A 115 -5.76 -3.40 -3.53
CA TRP A 115 -5.20 -3.71 -4.85
C TRP A 115 -4.69 -5.15 -4.89
N ARG A 116 -4.35 -5.64 -6.07
CA ARG A 116 -3.63 -6.91 -6.24
C ARG A 116 -2.15 -6.63 -6.46
N ALA A 117 -1.28 -7.34 -5.77
CA ALA A 117 0.16 -7.23 -5.96
C ALA A 117 0.55 -7.57 -7.41
N VAL A 118 1.31 -6.70 -8.07
CA VAL A 118 1.82 -6.94 -9.44
C VAL A 118 2.96 -7.94 -9.40
N ASP A 119 3.91 -7.74 -8.49
CA ASP A 119 5.03 -8.64 -8.27
C ASP A 119 5.46 -8.63 -6.80
N PRO A 120 5.87 -9.77 -6.21
CA PRO A 120 6.41 -9.80 -4.85
C PRO A 120 7.65 -8.93 -4.63
N LEU A 121 8.42 -8.61 -5.68
CA LEU A 121 9.60 -7.74 -5.57
C LEU A 121 9.29 -6.32 -5.10
N ASP A 122 8.04 -5.88 -5.22
CA ASP A 122 7.62 -4.55 -4.75
C ASP A 122 7.41 -4.48 -3.24
N TYR A 123 7.59 -5.57 -2.50
CA TYR A 123 7.30 -5.64 -1.07
C TYR A 123 8.44 -6.23 -0.27
N GLU A 124 8.68 -5.64 0.89
CA GLU A 124 9.63 -6.11 1.88
C GLU A 124 8.93 -6.42 3.20
N VAL A 125 9.57 -7.28 3.99
CA VAL A 125 9.22 -7.46 5.39
C VAL A 125 10.01 -6.44 6.22
N PRO A 126 9.36 -5.61 7.07
CA PRO A 126 10.02 -4.60 7.87
C PRO A 126 10.76 -5.24 9.06
N LEU A 127 11.88 -5.90 8.77
CA LEU A 127 12.72 -6.57 9.77
C LEU A 127 13.76 -5.61 10.33
N ALA A 128 14.14 -5.78 11.60
CA ALA A 128 15.07 -4.87 12.28
C ALA A 128 16.44 -4.75 11.59
N HIS A 129 16.90 -5.79 10.89
CA HIS A 129 18.17 -5.78 10.17
C HIS A 129 18.11 -5.06 8.82
N THR A 130 16.92 -4.95 8.19
CA THR A 130 16.72 -4.22 6.93
C THR A 130 16.18 -2.81 7.14
N HIS A 131 15.45 -2.59 8.24
CA HIS A 131 14.74 -1.36 8.57
C HIS A 131 15.12 -0.84 9.96
N GLY A 132 16.40 -0.97 10.34
CA GLY A 132 16.90 -0.60 11.67
C GLY A 132 16.65 0.85 12.06
N GLY A 133 16.74 1.78 11.09
CA GLY A 133 16.43 3.20 11.28
C GLY A 133 14.98 3.45 11.69
N LEU A 134 14.02 2.79 11.02
CA LEU A 134 12.60 2.86 11.37
C LEU A 134 12.30 2.28 12.75
N VAL A 135 12.93 1.15 13.09
CA VAL A 135 12.76 0.52 14.42
C VAL A 135 13.33 1.39 15.53
N ALA A 136 14.45 2.08 15.28
CA ALA A 136 15.09 2.97 16.23
C ALA A 136 14.48 4.39 16.26
N MET A 137 13.50 4.68 15.39
CA MET A 137 12.96 6.02 15.25
C MET A 137 12.24 6.48 16.53
N PRO A 138 12.60 7.67 17.08
CA PRO A 138 11.95 8.23 18.26
C PRO A 138 10.45 8.42 18.08
N SER A 139 9.69 8.31 19.17
CA SER A 139 8.24 8.47 19.15
C SER A 139 7.78 9.86 18.69
N HIS A 140 8.58 10.90 18.94
CA HIS A 140 8.24 12.28 18.52
C HIS A 140 8.50 12.54 17.04
N ASP A 141 9.29 11.68 16.38
CA ASP A 141 9.62 11.81 14.96
C ASP A 141 8.75 10.94 14.05
N ARG A 142 7.78 10.20 14.60
CA ARG A 142 6.96 9.24 13.83
C ARG A 142 5.46 9.48 13.98
N ILE A 143 4.73 9.15 12.92
CA ILE A 143 3.27 9.07 12.91
C ILE A 143 2.84 7.60 13.01
N GLY A 144 1.82 7.34 13.82
CA GLY A 144 1.21 6.02 13.95
C GLY A 144 1.99 5.02 14.81
N PRO A 145 1.61 3.74 14.76
CA PRO A 145 2.21 2.68 15.59
C PRO A 145 3.70 2.46 15.30
N PRO A 146 4.51 2.01 16.30
CA PRO A 146 5.91 1.67 16.10
C PRO A 146 6.11 0.56 15.05
N VAL A 147 7.30 0.54 14.46
CA VAL A 147 7.79 -0.61 13.69
C VAL A 147 8.59 -1.50 14.64
N ILE A 148 8.16 -2.74 14.84
CA ILE A 148 8.79 -3.65 15.80
C ILE A 148 10.10 -4.22 15.25
N GLY A 149 10.16 -4.44 13.93
CA GLY A 149 11.28 -5.11 13.28
C GLY A 149 11.16 -6.64 13.25
N SER A 150 10.00 -7.19 13.64
CA SER A 150 9.71 -8.63 13.58
C SER A 150 8.98 -9.07 12.31
N GLY A 151 8.52 -8.11 11.50
CA GLY A 151 7.67 -8.36 10.34
C GLY A 151 6.18 -8.54 10.68
N PHE A 152 5.78 -8.23 11.92
CA PHE A 152 4.40 -8.22 12.39
C PHE A 152 4.03 -6.86 12.97
N ALA A 153 2.79 -6.44 12.75
CA ALA A 153 2.26 -5.22 13.33
C ALA A 153 2.17 -5.32 14.87
N PRO A 154 2.32 -4.18 15.58
CA PRO A 154 2.03 -4.13 17.00
C PRO A 154 0.56 -4.42 17.25
N ALA A 155 0.27 -5.49 17.99
CA ALA A 155 -1.10 -5.90 18.32
C ALA A 155 -1.12 -6.61 19.68
N GLU A 156 -2.22 -6.52 20.41
CA GLU A 156 -2.32 -7.07 21.77
C GLU A 156 -2.60 -8.58 21.80
N GLN A 157 -3.35 -9.09 20.84
CA GLN A 157 -3.84 -10.48 20.85
C GLN A 157 -3.69 -11.19 19.51
N GLN A 158 -3.32 -10.45 18.46
CA GLN A 158 -3.37 -10.94 17.09
C GLN A 158 -1.98 -10.97 16.48
N ILE A 159 -1.79 -11.87 15.52
CA ILE A 159 -0.56 -11.97 14.73
C ILE A 159 -0.91 -11.49 13.34
N ILE A 160 -0.48 -10.27 13.03
CA ILE A 160 -0.78 -9.62 11.76
C ILE A 160 0.54 -9.37 11.03
N PRO A 161 0.87 -10.18 10.02
CA PRO A 161 2.02 -9.92 9.15
C PRO A 161 1.88 -8.55 8.51
N GLU A 162 2.94 -7.77 8.57
CA GLU A 162 3.01 -6.50 7.89
C GLU A 162 4.08 -6.53 6.80
N PHE A 163 3.84 -5.74 5.77
CA PHE A 163 4.74 -5.54 4.65
C PHE A 163 4.90 -4.05 4.42
N VAL A 164 5.93 -3.69 3.69
CA VAL A 164 6.19 -2.32 3.27
C VAL A 164 6.60 -2.33 1.81
N THR A 165 6.26 -1.28 1.04
CA THR A 165 6.77 -1.19 -0.33
C THR A 165 8.30 -1.13 -0.33
N ALA A 166 8.92 -1.82 -1.29
CA ALA A 166 10.37 -1.87 -1.43
C ALA A 166 10.94 -0.45 -1.56
N ASP A 167 11.98 -0.16 -0.78
CA ASP A 167 12.58 1.18 -0.64
C ASP A 167 11.57 2.30 -0.28
N LEU A 168 10.43 1.94 0.34
CA LEU A 168 9.32 2.86 0.66
C LEU A 168 8.76 3.59 -0.58
N ALA A 169 9.06 3.07 -1.78
CA ALA A 169 8.74 3.68 -3.04
C ALA A 169 7.23 3.68 -3.29
N ASP A 170 6.79 4.63 -4.11
CA ASP A 170 5.45 4.60 -4.69
C ASP A 170 5.36 3.51 -5.77
N LEU A 171 4.18 2.89 -5.85
CA LEU A 171 3.78 1.89 -6.82
C LEU A 171 2.62 2.48 -7.64
N PRO A 172 2.65 2.37 -8.98
CA PRO A 172 1.53 2.80 -9.79
C PRO A 172 0.28 1.97 -9.47
N VAL A 173 -0.90 2.59 -9.60
CA VAL A 173 -2.16 1.96 -9.25
C VAL A 173 -2.50 0.87 -10.29
N PRO A 174 -2.62 -0.41 -9.89
CA PRO A 174 -2.99 -1.47 -10.83
C PRO A 174 -4.50 -1.43 -11.13
N ALA A 175 -4.89 -2.08 -12.23
CA ALA A 175 -6.29 -2.22 -12.61
C ALA A 175 -7.12 -2.83 -11.48
N GLY A 176 -8.36 -2.35 -11.33
CA GLY A 176 -9.28 -2.90 -10.34
C GLY A 176 -8.98 -2.56 -8.89
N ALA A 177 -7.93 -1.78 -8.61
CA ALA A 177 -7.72 -1.19 -7.29
C ALA A 177 -8.97 -0.42 -6.84
N SER A 178 -9.25 -0.43 -5.55
CA SER A 178 -10.47 0.13 -4.98
C SER A 178 -10.20 0.95 -3.73
N LEU A 179 -10.87 2.09 -3.59
CA LEU A 179 -10.93 2.88 -2.35
C LEU A 179 -12.18 2.49 -1.58
N VAL A 180 -12.04 2.24 -0.28
CA VAL A 180 -13.04 1.55 0.53
C VAL A 180 -13.19 2.22 1.89
N ALA A 181 -14.33 2.03 2.54
CA ALA A 181 -14.62 2.52 3.89
C ALA A 181 -15.16 1.40 4.78
N HIS A 182 -14.68 1.35 6.01
CA HIS A 182 -15.17 0.51 7.09
C HIS A 182 -15.96 1.38 8.06
N VAL A 183 -17.22 1.01 8.33
CA VAL A 183 -18.12 1.73 9.23
C VAL A 183 -18.36 0.95 10.53
N PRO A 184 -18.93 1.57 11.58
CA PRO A 184 -18.99 0.97 12.92
C PRO A 184 -19.75 -0.36 13.03
N ASP A 185 -20.69 -0.63 12.13
CA ASP A 185 -21.45 -1.89 12.11
C ASP A 185 -20.67 -3.05 11.43
N GLY A 186 -19.44 -2.80 11.00
CA GLY A 186 -18.58 -3.76 10.29
C GLY A 186 -18.86 -3.86 8.80
N THR A 187 -19.77 -3.03 8.26
CA THR A 187 -20.01 -2.94 6.82
C THR A 187 -18.80 -2.31 6.14
N GLU A 188 -18.45 -2.91 5.01
CA GLU A 188 -17.42 -2.41 4.13
C GLU A 188 -18.05 -1.87 2.85
N VAL A 189 -17.76 -0.62 2.52
CA VAL A 189 -18.34 0.08 1.38
C VAL A 189 -17.23 0.38 0.37
N VAL A 190 -17.38 -0.12 -0.86
CA VAL A 190 -16.49 0.29 -1.97
C VAL A 190 -16.90 1.69 -2.40
N LEU A 191 -16.02 2.66 -2.19
CA LEU A 191 -16.24 4.06 -2.54
C LEU A 191 -15.93 4.32 -4.01
N TYR A 192 -14.75 3.92 -4.45
CA TYR A 192 -14.28 4.13 -5.82
C TYR A 192 -13.51 2.92 -6.34
N ARG A 193 -13.50 2.74 -7.66
CA ARG A 193 -12.67 1.74 -8.35
C ARG A 193 -11.83 2.42 -9.43
N TYR A 194 -10.56 2.05 -9.52
CA TYR A 194 -9.65 2.58 -10.52
C TYR A 194 -9.87 1.91 -11.88
N LEU A 195 -10.07 2.72 -12.90
CA LEU A 195 -10.17 2.29 -14.30
C LEU A 195 -8.93 2.80 -15.06
N PRO A 196 -7.96 1.94 -15.37
CA PRO A 196 -6.72 2.35 -16.01
C PRO A 196 -6.93 2.90 -17.43
N GLU A 197 -7.96 2.45 -18.15
CA GLU A 197 -8.27 2.95 -19.50
C GLU A 197 -8.69 4.42 -19.51
N GLN A 198 -9.29 4.87 -18.41
CA GLN A 198 -9.71 6.26 -18.20
C GLN A 198 -8.73 7.02 -17.32
N HIS A 199 -7.73 6.31 -16.76
CA HIS A 199 -6.78 6.82 -15.78
C HIS A 199 -7.50 7.58 -14.65
N SER A 200 -8.57 6.99 -14.10
CA SER A 200 -9.49 7.66 -13.17
C SER A 200 -10.07 6.73 -12.11
N TRP A 201 -10.40 7.30 -10.95
CA TRP A 201 -11.26 6.67 -9.95
C TRP A 201 -12.73 6.93 -10.28
N VAL A 202 -13.53 5.87 -10.30
CA VAL A 202 -14.97 5.93 -10.60
C VAL A 202 -15.78 5.55 -9.37
N ARG A 203 -16.78 6.35 -9.02
CA ARG A 203 -17.62 6.16 -7.85
C ARG A 203 -18.43 4.86 -7.96
N MET A 204 -18.44 4.08 -6.88
CA MET A 204 -19.14 2.79 -6.78
C MET A 204 -20.30 2.80 -5.79
N HIS A 205 -20.37 3.79 -4.89
CA HIS A 205 -21.38 3.84 -3.84
C HIS A 205 -22.62 4.67 -4.22
N GLY A 206 -23.77 4.29 -3.65
CA GLY A 206 -25.05 4.97 -3.83
C GLY A 206 -25.27 6.18 -2.90
N PRO A 207 -26.44 6.84 -3.03
CA PRO A 207 -26.83 8.00 -2.23
C PRO A 207 -26.71 7.82 -0.71
N GLN A 208 -27.04 6.63 -0.20
CA GLN A 208 -27.07 6.31 1.23
C GLN A 208 -25.69 6.40 1.89
N TRP A 209 -24.61 6.31 1.10
CA TRP A 209 -23.23 6.31 1.59
C TRP A 209 -22.48 7.62 1.34
N ARG A 210 -23.15 8.66 0.80
CA ARG A 210 -22.51 9.94 0.45
C ARG A 210 -21.89 10.69 1.62
N PHE A 211 -22.41 10.46 2.83
CA PHE A 211 -21.84 11.07 4.04
C PHE A 211 -20.38 10.64 4.27
N LEU A 212 -19.97 9.47 3.78
CA LEU A 212 -18.61 8.93 3.93
C LEU A 212 -17.55 9.77 3.20
N THR A 213 -17.93 10.58 2.22
CA THR A 213 -17.01 11.47 1.50
C THR A 213 -17.27 12.95 1.79
N GLY A 214 -18.28 13.26 2.62
CA GLY A 214 -18.77 14.63 2.84
C GLY A 214 -17.78 15.57 3.55
N ASN A 215 -16.87 15.00 4.34
CA ASN A 215 -15.91 15.76 5.15
C ASN A 215 -14.48 15.74 4.58
N LEU A 216 -14.28 15.14 3.39
CA LEU A 216 -12.95 15.04 2.79
C LEU A 216 -12.49 16.40 2.24
N HIS A 217 -11.22 16.73 2.46
CA HIS A 217 -10.58 17.94 1.95
C HIS A 217 -9.31 17.54 1.18
N PHE A 218 -9.05 18.21 0.06
CA PHE A 218 -7.83 17.92 -0.68
C PHE A 218 -6.60 18.41 0.09
N PRO A 219 -5.50 17.62 0.10
CA PRO A 219 -4.29 18.00 0.82
C PRO A 219 -3.70 19.30 0.26
N GLY A 220 -2.98 20.05 1.11
CA GLY A 220 -2.31 21.30 0.71
C GLY A 220 -3.22 22.52 0.56
N GLY A 221 -4.40 22.51 1.21
CA GLY A 221 -5.35 23.62 1.18
C GLY A 221 -6.28 23.61 -0.05
N GLY A 222 -6.33 22.49 -0.78
CA GLY A 222 -7.38 22.28 -1.76
C GLY A 222 -8.73 22.19 -1.05
N GLY A 223 -9.76 22.80 -1.63
CA GLY A 223 -11.09 22.86 -1.03
C GLY A 223 -11.73 21.49 -0.76
N PRO A 224 -12.99 21.46 -0.30
CA PRO A 224 -13.70 20.22 -0.03
C PRO A 224 -13.80 19.34 -1.28
N VAL A 225 -13.68 18.03 -1.10
CA VAL A 225 -13.89 17.05 -2.18
C VAL A 225 -15.38 17.09 -2.58
N PRO A 226 -15.72 17.30 -3.87
CA PRO A 226 -17.12 17.43 -4.25
C PRO A 226 -17.88 16.11 -4.09
N VAL A 227 -18.91 16.10 -3.24
CA VAL A 227 -19.70 14.90 -2.88
C VAL A 227 -20.39 14.23 -4.08
N TYR A 228 -20.71 15.01 -5.11
CA TYR A 228 -21.38 14.51 -6.31
C TYR A 228 -20.43 14.08 -7.42
N GLN A 229 -19.12 14.31 -7.26
CA GLN A 229 -18.13 13.96 -8.26
C GLN A 229 -18.11 12.43 -8.46
N GLU A 230 -18.33 12.01 -9.71
CA GLU A 230 -18.39 10.58 -10.07
C GLU A 230 -17.05 10.05 -10.55
N TYR A 231 -16.19 10.94 -11.06
CA TYR A 231 -14.91 10.61 -11.70
C TYR A 231 -13.81 11.50 -11.14
N PHE A 232 -12.72 10.91 -10.67
CA PHE A 232 -11.51 11.65 -10.29
C PHE A 232 -10.35 11.24 -11.20
N PRO A 233 -9.87 12.12 -12.10
CA PRO A 233 -8.73 11.81 -12.93
C PRO A 233 -7.48 11.69 -12.06
N VAL A 234 -6.70 10.64 -12.30
CA VAL A 234 -5.39 10.45 -11.70
C VAL A 234 -4.39 11.17 -12.64
N PRO A 235 -3.57 12.12 -12.19
CA PRO A 235 -2.47 12.65 -12.99
C PRO A 235 -1.37 11.61 -13.17
N ALA A 236 -0.53 11.76 -14.20
CA ALA A 236 0.65 10.92 -14.36
C ALA A 236 1.55 11.04 -13.11
N GLY A 237 1.84 9.91 -12.48
CA GLY A 237 2.72 9.83 -11.33
C GLY A 237 4.20 9.77 -11.74
N ALA A 238 5.10 9.97 -10.77
CA ALA A 238 6.53 9.83 -11.01
C ALA A 238 6.93 8.38 -11.36
N THR A 239 6.18 7.40 -10.83
CA THR A 239 6.41 5.98 -11.09
C THR A 239 5.34 5.44 -12.04
N THR A 240 5.72 4.64 -13.04
CA THR A 240 4.80 4.02 -14.01
C THR A 240 5.14 2.56 -14.30
N TYR A 241 4.16 1.79 -14.80
CA TYR A 241 4.40 0.45 -15.34
C TYR A 241 4.75 0.54 -16.81
N VAL A 242 5.78 -0.20 -17.21
CA VAL A 242 6.29 -0.22 -18.58
C VAL A 242 6.41 -1.66 -19.05
N GLY A 243 6.24 -1.87 -20.35
CA GLY A 243 6.42 -3.17 -20.96
C GLY A 243 6.80 -3.05 -22.42
N THR A 244 7.43 -4.08 -22.96
CA THR A 244 7.77 -4.11 -24.38
C THR A 244 6.75 -4.89 -25.18
N HIS A 245 6.42 -4.45 -26.39
CA HIS A 245 5.72 -5.25 -27.38
C HIS A 245 6.46 -5.14 -28.71
N GLN A 246 6.88 -6.28 -29.29
CA GLN A 246 7.64 -6.32 -30.55
C GLN A 246 8.91 -5.45 -30.52
N GLY A 247 9.64 -5.47 -29.41
CA GLY A 247 10.89 -4.72 -29.23
C GLY A 247 10.72 -3.22 -29.02
N ARG A 248 9.49 -2.71 -28.91
CA ARG A 248 9.20 -1.30 -28.56
C ARG A 248 8.61 -1.21 -27.17
N GLU A 249 9.05 -0.24 -26.40
CA GLU A 249 8.52 0.01 -25.05
C GLU A 249 7.26 0.87 -25.09
N PHE A 250 6.33 0.54 -24.19
CA PHE A 250 5.08 1.25 -23.96
C PHE A 250 4.80 1.32 -22.45
N GLU A 251 3.98 2.29 -22.04
CA GLU A 251 3.30 2.22 -20.75
C GLU A 251 2.37 1.00 -20.74
N ALA A 252 2.27 0.33 -19.58
CA ALA A 252 1.51 -0.90 -19.42
C ALA A 252 0.33 -0.73 -18.46
N ILE A 253 -0.81 -1.27 -18.84
CA ILE A 253 -1.91 -1.56 -17.93
C ILE A 253 -1.64 -2.93 -17.31
N VAL A 254 -1.67 -2.99 -15.98
CA VAL A 254 -1.46 -4.22 -15.22
C VAL A 254 -2.73 -4.59 -14.46
N ASP A 255 -3.26 -5.78 -14.75
CA ASP A 255 -4.38 -6.41 -14.05
C ASP A 255 -3.94 -7.81 -13.56
N PRO A 256 -3.22 -7.86 -12.43
CA PRO A 256 -2.75 -9.11 -11.88
C PRO A 256 -3.92 -10.05 -11.51
N PRO A 257 -3.76 -11.37 -11.67
CA PRO A 257 -2.47 -12.06 -11.80
C PRO A 257 -1.97 -12.28 -13.23
N THR A 258 -2.77 -12.05 -14.27
CA THR A 258 -2.46 -12.59 -15.60
C THR A 258 -2.57 -11.62 -16.77
N GLU A 259 -3.24 -10.48 -16.61
CA GLU A 259 -3.49 -9.59 -17.74
C GLU A 259 -2.56 -8.37 -17.70
N PHE A 260 -1.60 -8.36 -18.63
CA PHE A 260 -0.62 -7.28 -18.79
C PHE A 260 -0.59 -6.85 -20.25
N ARG A 261 -0.87 -5.57 -20.51
CA ARG A 261 -1.07 -5.09 -21.88
C ARG A 261 -0.62 -3.65 -22.07
N VAL A 262 -0.37 -3.27 -23.31
CA VAL A 262 -0.05 -1.89 -23.69
C VAL A 262 -1.20 -0.97 -23.31
N ALA A 263 -0.87 0.14 -22.64
CA ALA A 263 -1.80 1.23 -22.36
C ALA A 263 -2.15 1.95 -23.67
N ALA A 264 -3.33 1.68 -24.19
CA ALA A 264 -3.80 2.24 -25.46
C ALA A 264 -5.24 2.76 -25.37
N LYS A 265 -5.46 3.93 -25.98
CA LYS A 265 -6.78 4.57 -26.07
C LYS A 265 -7.80 3.72 -26.85
N PHE A 266 -7.34 3.02 -27.89
CA PHE A 266 -8.21 2.23 -28.76
C PHE A 266 -8.06 0.73 -28.48
N PRO A 267 -9.17 -0.03 -28.40
CA PRO A 267 -9.13 -1.47 -28.13
C PRO A 267 -8.22 -2.27 -29.08
N ALA A 268 -8.17 -1.91 -30.36
CA ALA A 268 -7.36 -2.60 -31.37
C ALA A 268 -5.84 -2.50 -31.14
N ALA A 269 -5.39 -1.61 -30.25
CA ALA A 269 -3.98 -1.41 -29.92
C ALA A 269 -3.60 -1.97 -28.51
N ARG A 270 -4.52 -2.69 -27.86
CA ARG A 270 -4.30 -3.28 -26.52
C ARG A 270 -3.65 -4.66 -26.64
N PHE A 271 -2.40 -4.66 -27.06
CA PHE A 271 -1.62 -5.90 -27.20
C PHE A 271 -1.05 -6.35 -25.86
N PRO A 272 -0.89 -7.66 -25.63
CA PRO A 272 -0.13 -8.15 -24.48
C PRO A 272 1.32 -7.67 -24.55
N VAL A 273 1.92 -7.40 -23.39
CA VAL A 273 3.34 -7.05 -23.30
C VAL A 273 4.20 -8.32 -23.21
N ASP A 274 5.35 -8.30 -23.87
CA ASP A 274 6.36 -9.37 -23.87
C ASP A 274 7.24 -9.31 -22.61
N THR A 275 7.37 -8.11 -22.03
CA THR A 275 8.08 -7.86 -20.76
C THR A 275 7.27 -6.90 -19.91
N LEU A 276 7.51 -6.91 -18.61
CA LEU A 276 6.88 -5.98 -17.68
C LEU A 276 7.91 -5.49 -16.67
N GLY A 277 7.81 -4.23 -16.30
CA GLY A 277 8.56 -3.66 -15.20
C GLY A 277 7.92 -2.39 -14.64
N ARG A 278 8.48 -1.91 -13.54
CA ARG A 278 8.12 -0.62 -12.94
C ARG A 278 9.29 0.33 -13.08
N ARG A 279 9.02 1.47 -13.69
CA ARG A 279 9.97 2.57 -13.87
C ARG A 279 9.84 3.51 -12.69
N VAL A 280 10.92 3.65 -11.93
CA VAL A 280 10.98 4.44 -10.69
C VAL A 280 12.11 5.46 -10.79
N PRO A 281 11.80 6.75 -10.66
CA PRO A 281 12.82 7.78 -10.51
C PRO A 281 13.36 7.77 -9.09
N TYR A 282 14.63 7.38 -8.97
CA TYR A 282 15.39 7.55 -7.75
C TYR A 282 16.19 8.84 -7.78
N ALA A 283 16.58 9.30 -6.60
CA ALA A 283 17.36 10.49 -6.41
C ALA A 283 18.43 10.28 -5.34
N THR A 284 19.51 11.03 -5.45
CA THR A 284 20.48 11.21 -4.36
C THR A 284 20.53 12.70 -4.03
N TRP A 285 20.27 13.04 -2.76
CA TRP A 285 20.37 14.40 -2.26
C TRP A 285 21.04 14.40 -0.89
N ARG A 286 22.12 15.18 -0.73
CA ARG A 286 22.96 15.18 0.48
C ARG A 286 23.40 13.78 0.91
N GLU A 287 23.82 12.96 -0.07
CA GLU A 287 24.24 11.57 0.11
C GLU A 287 23.14 10.61 0.59
N ILE A 288 21.88 11.07 0.67
CA ILE A 288 20.73 10.26 1.05
C ILE A 288 20.03 9.75 -0.21
N ARG A 289 19.78 8.43 -0.25
CA ARG A 289 19.02 7.80 -1.33
C ARG A 289 17.52 8.00 -1.11
N CYS A 290 16.86 8.51 -2.13
CA CYS A 290 15.44 8.83 -2.13
C CYS A 290 14.74 8.29 -3.38
N THR A 291 13.41 8.20 -3.34
CA THR A 291 12.56 8.15 -4.52
C THR A 291 11.94 9.52 -4.77
N VAL A 292 11.70 9.86 -6.04
CA VAL A 292 10.97 11.08 -6.40
C VAL A 292 9.47 10.83 -6.28
N VAL A 293 8.80 11.60 -5.42
CA VAL A 293 7.35 11.56 -5.23
C VAL A 293 6.65 12.49 -6.21
N ARG A 294 7.18 13.70 -6.37
CA ARG A 294 6.60 14.74 -7.24
C ARG A 294 7.66 15.74 -7.68
N VAL A 295 7.49 16.30 -8.87
CA VAL A 295 8.29 17.42 -9.38
C VAL A 295 7.37 18.62 -9.56
N GLU A 296 7.75 19.77 -9.01
CA GLU A 296 7.04 21.04 -9.12
C GLU A 296 8.01 22.17 -9.47
N LYS A 297 8.08 22.54 -10.76
CA LYS A 297 8.99 23.59 -11.27
C LYS A 297 10.44 23.32 -10.84
N ASP A 298 10.97 24.13 -9.93
CA ASP A 298 12.34 24.10 -9.43
C ASP A 298 12.50 23.27 -8.14
N TRP A 299 11.44 22.58 -7.71
CA TRP A 299 11.42 21.78 -6.48
C TRP A 299 11.04 20.34 -6.77
N ILE A 300 11.69 19.42 -6.06
CA ILE A 300 11.42 17.99 -6.11
C ILE A 300 11.04 17.53 -4.71
N ARG A 301 9.88 16.89 -4.59
CA ARG A 301 9.48 16.18 -3.37
C ARG A 301 10.11 14.80 -3.39
N LEU A 302 10.98 14.56 -2.42
CA LEU A 302 11.73 13.33 -2.24
C LEU A 302 11.19 12.54 -1.06
N ARG A 303 11.24 11.21 -1.15
CA ARG A 303 10.98 10.29 -0.04
C ARG A 303 12.22 9.47 0.26
N LEU A 304 12.61 9.40 1.52
CA LEU A 304 13.79 8.64 1.96
C LEU A 304 13.54 7.14 1.81
N CYS A 305 14.49 6.40 1.22
CA CYS A 305 14.35 4.96 1.00
C CYS A 305 14.58 4.10 2.27
N ARG A 306 15.47 4.56 3.16
CA ARG A 306 15.87 3.86 4.40
C ARG A 306 16.00 4.84 5.57
N PRO A 307 14.90 5.53 5.95
CA PRO A 307 14.94 6.61 6.91
C PRO A 307 15.46 6.13 8.29
N ASP A 308 16.35 6.94 8.84
CA ASP A 308 16.78 6.91 10.23
C ASP A 308 16.77 8.34 10.80
N ALA A 309 16.88 8.48 12.12
CA ALA A 309 16.79 9.79 12.78
C ALA A 309 17.86 10.80 12.31
N VAL A 310 19.05 10.32 11.93
CA VAL A 310 20.15 11.16 11.45
C VAL A 310 19.81 11.66 10.04
N GLN A 311 19.41 10.78 9.14
CA GLN A 311 19.01 11.15 7.78
C GLN A 311 17.81 12.08 7.77
N VAL A 312 16.81 11.83 8.60
CA VAL A 312 15.62 12.67 8.74
C VAL A 312 16.03 14.08 9.17
N THR A 313 16.91 14.20 10.17
CA THR A 313 17.42 15.49 10.65
C THR A 313 18.28 16.20 9.57
N MET A 314 19.20 15.47 8.93
CA MET A 314 20.09 16.03 7.90
C MET A 314 19.35 16.53 6.66
N ALA A 315 18.33 15.80 6.24
CA ALA A 315 17.46 16.19 5.13
C ALA A 315 16.49 17.30 5.54
N GLY A 316 16.11 17.39 6.81
CA GLY A 316 14.95 18.17 7.24
C GLY A 316 13.64 17.53 6.78
N ALA A 317 13.60 16.20 6.71
CA ALA A 317 12.43 15.45 6.26
C ALA A 317 11.34 15.42 7.34
N GLN A 318 10.09 15.37 6.91
CA GLN A 318 8.93 15.26 7.78
C GLN A 318 8.31 13.87 7.66
N CYS A 319 7.92 13.28 8.78
CA CYS A 319 7.09 12.09 8.77
C CYS A 319 5.70 12.47 8.26
N VAL A 320 5.32 12.01 7.07
CA VAL A 320 4.00 12.27 6.47
C VAL A 320 3.02 11.14 6.73
N GLU A 321 3.55 9.96 7.02
CA GLU A 321 2.83 8.73 7.34
C GLU A 321 3.78 7.80 8.11
N ARG A 322 3.23 6.79 8.81
CA ARG A 322 4.00 5.69 9.40
C ARG A 322 5.10 5.18 8.45
N GLY A 323 6.34 5.48 8.82
CA GLY A 323 7.55 5.08 8.11
C GLY A 323 7.89 5.85 6.84
N LEU A 324 7.04 6.78 6.37
CA LEU A 324 7.31 7.60 5.19
C LEU A 324 7.82 8.99 5.62
N TYR A 325 9.03 9.33 5.18
CA TYR A 325 9.68 10.60 5.47
C TYR A 325 9.96 11.31 4.16
N GLU A 326 9.45 12.53 4.04
CA GLU A 326 9.48 13.29 2.80
C GLU A 326 10.03 14.69 3.00
N VAL A 327 10.64 15.23 1.96
CA VAL A 327 11.27 16.55 1.96
C VAL A 327 11.17 17.21 0.59
N TRP A 328 11.05 18.53 0.56
CA TRP A 328 11.20 19.32 -0.65
C TRP A 328 12.66 19.75 -0.81
N ALA A 329 13.26 19.42 -1.94
CA ALA A 329 14.63 19.79 -2.29
C ALA A 329 14.66 20.62 -3.58
N PRO A 330 15.59 21.60 -3.71
CA PRO A 330 15.79 22.31 -4.98
C PRO A 330 16.25 21.35 -6.07
N ALA A 331 15.60 21.37 -7.24
CA ALA A 331 15.88 20.43 -8.33
C ALA A 331 17.34 20.47 -8.80
N ALA A 332 17.98 21.64 -8.74
CA ALA A 332 19.39 21.83 -9.13
C ALA A 332 20.39 21.11 -8.21
N GLU A 333 19.99 20.73 -6.99
CA GLU A 333 20.83 20.02 -6.02
C GLU A 333 20.66 18.50 -6.06
N VAL A 334 19.70 18.00 -6.84
CA VAL A 334 19.27 16.60 -6.80
C VAL A 334 19.78 15.87 -8.04
N ALA A 335 20.53 14.79 -7.84
CA ALA A 335 20.89 13.87 -8.91
C ALA A 335 19.79 12.81 -9.06
N VAL A 336 19.06 12.84 -10.17
CA VAL A 336 17.98 11.88 -10.47
C VAL A 336 18.48 10.80 -11.43
N ASP A 337 18.11 9.56 -11.15
CA ASP A 337 18.39 8.38 -11.97
C ASP A 337 17.10 7.57 -12.12
N GLU A 338 16.82 7.10 -13.34
CA GLU A 338 15.62 6.36 -13.65
C GLU A 338 15.94 4.86 -13.73
N VAL A 339 15.31 4.07 -12.86
CA VAL A 339 15.56 2.64 -12.74
C VAL A 339 14.32 1.86 -13.10
N THR A 340 14.47 0.87 -13.99
CA THR A 340 13.42 -0.10 -14.30
C THR A 340 13.61 -1.37 -13.47
N VAL A 341 12.66 -1.66 -12.58
CA VAL A 341 12.56 -2.94 -11.88
C VAL A 341 11.81 -3.92 -12.77
N SER A 342 12.51 -4.91 -13.33
CA SER A 342 11.91 -5.91 -14.22
C SER A 342 11.15 -6.99 -13.43
N TYR A 343 9.95 -7.34 -13.90
CA TYR A 343 9.13 -8.41 -13.36
C TYR A 343 9.21 -9.65 -14.26
N ARG A 344 9.17 -10.84 -13.64
CA ARG A 344 9.16 -12.10 -14.37
C ARG A 344 7.72 -12.41 -14.79
N LEU A 345 7.38 -12.24 -16.06
CA LEU A 345 6.03 -12.56 -16.57
C LEU A 345 5.67 -14.03 -16.40
#